data_AF-A0A6M1Y5X2-F1
#
_entry.id   AF-A0A6M1Y5X2-F1
#
_cell.length_a   1.000
_cell.length_b   1.000
_cell.length_c   1.000
_cell.angle_alpha   90.00
_cell.angle_beta   90.00
_cell.angle_gamma   90.00
#
_symmetry.space_group_name_H-M   'P 1'
#
loop_
_entity.id
_entity.type
_entity.pdbx_description
1 polymer ?
#
loop_
_entity_poly.entity_id
_entity_poly.type
_entity_poly.pdbx_seq_one_letter_code
_entity_poly.pdbx_strand_id
1 'polypeptide(L)'
;MRRESTRPGRPPPRDLQQTSPAAKVAPAASGSRPATLAERALLQRLHQLAGGPPVRLRLWDGFAVGAPAARFTLVLNDRRALYELLRHPNIGFGELYSRGRLEVHGDLTELLVELYRHIGRMRGAWPGWLTALWRDPPRNGAGLGDARHNIHRHYDLGNAFYRRWLDTAAMQYTCAYFETRELSLEQAQLAKLEHVCRKLRLQPGQQVIEAGCGWGGLARYMAKHYGVHVRAWNISREQVAWAREQAAREGLEDRVEYVEDDYRNIEGRCDAFVSVGMLEHVGPANYGALAEAIERTLAPGGLGLIHTIGRNRPAPVNAWIEKRIFPGTHVPSITELMRLFEEGGFSVLDVENLRLHYAETLRHWQARYLAARDAVRADYDDEFARAWTLYLAGARAAFIAGTLQLFQVVFAPGESNRVPATRRDLYASAAVPLDA
;
A
#
# COMPACT_ATOMS: atom_id res chain seq x y z
N MET A 1 -31.48 -60.09 -10.30
CA MET A 1 -31.26 -59.47 -11.63
C MET A 1 -31.66 -58.01 -11.49
N ARG A 2 -30.85 -56.97 -11.65
CA ARG A 2 -29.59 -56.76 -12.39
C ARG A 2 -28.55 -56.10 -11.46
N ARG A 3 -27.29 -56.47 -11.63
CA ARG A 3 -26.14 -55.78 -11.05
C ARG A 3 -25.78 -54.62 -11.99
N GLU A 4 -25.77 -53.39 -11.51
CA GLU A 4 -25.14 -52.27 -12.21
C GLU A 4 -23.80 -51.95 -11.57
N SER A 5 -22.81 -51.90 -12.45
CA SER A 5 -21.38 -51.74 -12.20
C SER A 5 -21.08 -50.29 -11.83
N THR A 6 -20.58 -50.07 -10.62
CA THR A 6 -19.93 -48.83 -10.21
C THR A 6 -18.53 -48.76 -10.83
N ARG A 7 -18.36 -47.86 -11.80
CA ARG A 7 -17.04 -47.47 -12.32
C ARG A 7 -16.35 -46.53 -11.30
N PRO A 8 -15.03 -46.67 -11.04
CA PRO A 8 -14.32 -45.74 -10.18
C PRO A 8 -14.16 -44.38 -10.89
N GLY A 9 -14.40 -43.31 -10.13
CA GLY A 9 -14.35 -41.93 -10.60
C GLY A 9 -12.98 -41.52 -11.14
N ARG A 10 -12.99 -40.71 -12.19
CA ARG A 10 -11.80 -40.04 -12.74
C ARG A 10 -11.13 -39.20 -11.65
N PRO A 11 -9.78 -39.24 -11.53
CA PRO A 11 -9.07 -38.34 -10.65
C PRO A 11 -9.20 -36.89 -11.15
N PRO A 12 -9.09 -35.88 -10.26
CA PRO A 12 -9.11 -34.47 -10.65
C PRO A 12 -7.94 -34.16 -11.60
N PRO A 13 -8.10 -33.16 -12.49
CA PRO A 13 -7.05 -32.78 -13.42
C PRO A 13 -5.82 -32.32 -12.63
N ARG A 14 -4.67 -32.92 -12.95
CA ARG A 14 -3.36 -32.52 -12.40
C ARG A 14 -3.13 -31.05 -12.72
N ASP A 15 -2.86 -30.28 -11.67
CA ASP A 15 -2.33 -28.93 -11.77
C ASP A 15 -1.20 -28.91 -12.79
N LEU A 16 -1.32 -28.01 -13.77
CA LEU A 16 -0.22 -27.62 -14.64
C LEU A 16 0.80 -26.88 -13.78
N GLN A 17 1.67 -27.66 -13.11
CA GLN A 17 2.96 -27.17 -12.66
C GLN A 17 3.71 -26.72 -13.91
N GLN A 18 3.62 -25.42 -14.21
CA GLN A 18 4.63 -24.75 -15.02
C GLN A 18 5.94 -24.82 -14.24
N THR A 19 6.68 -25.89 -14.47
CA THR A 19 8.09 -25.96 -14.13
C THR A 19 8.79 -24.93 -15.00
N SER A 20 9.05 -23.76 -14.42
CA SER A 20 9.90 -22.76 -15.04
C SER A 20 11.26 -23.44 -15.29
N PRO A 21 11.77 -23.48 -16.53
CA PRO A 21 13.06 -24.10 -16.80
C PRO A 21 14.11 -23.35 -15.99
N ALA A 22 14.96 -24.11 -15.27
CA ALA A 22 16.06 -23.57 -14.48
C ALA A 22 16.79 -22.51 -15.31
N ALA A 23 16.62 -21.23 -14.93
CA ALA A 23 17.23 -20.12 -15.63
C ALA A 23 18.75 -20.35 -15.62
N LYS A 24 19.34 -20.52 -16.80
CA LYS A 24 20.80 -20.58 -16.96
C LYS A 24 21.35 -19.27 -16.38
N VAL A 25 22.07 -19.43 -15.27
CA VAL A 25 22.77 -18.37 -14.55
C VAL A 25 23.74 -17.70 -15.53
N ALA A 26 23.62 -16.38 -15.69
CA ALA A 26 24.61 -15.62 -16.44
C ALA A 26 25.99 -15.83 -15.80
N PRO A 27 27.04 -16.16 -16.58
CA PRO A 27 28.39 -16.27 -16.04
C PRO A 27 28.82 -14.92 -15.44
N ALA A 28 29.64 -14.98 -14.40
CA ALA A 28 30.19 -13.82 -13.71
C ALA A 28 30.68 -12.78 -14.71
N ALA A 29 30.36 -11.50 -14.47
CA ALA A 29 30.83 -10.39 -15.29
C ALA A 29 32.35 -10.51 -15.49
N SER A 30 32.75 -10.83 -16.72
CA SER A 30 34.13 -11.09 -17.10
C SER A 30 34.96 -9.83 -16.86
N GLY A 31 35.76 -9.83 -15.79
CA GLY A 31 36.64 -8.71 -15.43
C GLY A 31 36.69 -8.34 -13.94
N SER A 32 35.81 -8.88 -13.10
CA SER A 32 35.84 -8.60 -11.65
C SER A 32 36.86 -9.49 -10.91
N ARG A 33 37.72 -8.91 -10.05
CA ARG A 33 38.62 -9.73 -9.20
C ARG A 33 37.79 -10.58 -8.23
N PRO A 34 38.21 -11.83 -7.94
CA PRO A 34 37.52 -12.71 -7.01
C PRO A 34 37.42 -12.10 -5.61
N ALA A 35 36.44 -12.56 -4.82
CA ALA A 35 36.25 -12.10 -3.46
C ALA A 35 37.40 -12.58 -2.56
N THR A 36 37.93 -11.67 -1.75
CA THR A 36 38.96 -11.93 -0.75
C THR A 36 38.42 -12.81 0.38
N LEU A 37 39.31 -13.48 1.12
CA LEU A 37 38.93 -14.25 2.32
C LEU A 37 38.18 -13.38 3.35
N ALA A 38 38.57 -12.10 3.48
CA ALA A 38 37.90 -11.14 4.35
C ALA A 38 36.45 -10.87 3.90
N GLU A 39 36.20 -10.66 2.61
CA GLU A 39 34.85 -10.46 2.07
C GLU A 39 33.97 -11.71 2.25
N ARG A 40 34.53 -12.91 2.07
CA ARG A 40 33.83 -14.18 2.31
C ARG A 40 33.46 -14.35 3.78
N ALA A 41 34.39 -14.04 4.70
CA ALA A 41 34.14 -14.05 6.13
C ALA A 41 33.09 -13.01 6.55
N LEU A 42 33.09 -11.81 5.95
CA LEU A 42 32.08 -10.79 6.17
C LEU A 42 30.69 -11.26 5.73
N LEU A 43 30.58 -11.91 4.57
CA LEU A 43 29.31 -12.47 4.10
C LEU A 43 28.79 -13.56 5.04
N GLN A 44 29.66 -14.46 5.50
CA GLN A 44 29.31 -15.48 6.49
C GLN A 44 28.82 -14.86 7.80
N ARG A 45 29.53 -13.85 8.29
CA ARG A 45 29.15 -13.13 9.50
C ARG A 45 27.84 -12.39 9.34
N LEU A 46 27.57 -11.77 8.20
CA LEU A 46 26.28 -11.14 7.90
C LEU A 46 25.13 -12.14 7.96
N HIS A 47 25.29 -13.32 7.33
CA HIS A 47 24.29 -14.38 7.35
C HIS A 47 24.01 -14.88 8.78
N GLN A 48 25.06 -15.06 9.58
CA GLN A 48 24.95 -15.48 10.98
C GLN A 48 24.31 -14.40 11.88
N LEU A 49 24.74 -13.14 11.77
CA LEU A 49 24.20 -12.01 12.54
C LEU A 49 22.73 -11.75 12.20
N ALA A 50 22.34 -12.00 10.95
CA ALA A 50 20.95 -11.98 10.55
C ALA A 50 20.15 -13.12 11.18
N GLY A 51 20.74 -14.07 11.92
CA GLY A 51 20.06 -15.21 12.54
C GLY A 51 19.85 -16.39 11.59
N GLY A 52 20.67 -16.49 10.54
CA GLY A 52 20.59 -17.58 9.55
C GLY A 52 19.26 -17.57 8.77
N PRO A 53 18.91 -16.49 8.07
CA PRO A 53 17.67 -16.45 7.29
C PRO A 53 17.65 -17.60 6.26
N PRO A 54 16.47 -18.10 5.87
CA PRO A 54 16.30 -19.18 4.87
C PRO A 54 16.62 -18.75 3.43
N VAL A 55 17.66 -17.94 3.28
CA VAL A 55 18.10 -17.29 2.05
C VAL A 55 19.57 -17.63 1.83
N ARG A 56 19.92 -17.96 0.59
CA ARG A 56 21.31 -18.11 0.17
C ARG A 56 21.85 -16.76 -0.29
N LEU A 57 23.02 -16.37 0.21
CA LEU A 57 23.72 -15.17 -0.26
C LEU A 57 24.87 -15.59 -1.17
N ARG A 58 24.99 -14.99 -2.35
CA ARG A 58 26.02 -15.29 -3.36
C ARG A 58 26.76 -14.01 -3.76
N LEU A 59 28.09 -14.09 -3.84
CA LEU A 59 28.95 -13.02 -4.36
C LEU A 59 29.14 -13.12 -5.87
N TRP A 60 29.70 -12.06 -6.47
CA TRP A 60 29.99 -11.93 -7.89
C TRP A 60 30.95 -12.99 -8.44
N ASP A 61 31.77 -13.62 -7.57
CA ASP A 61 32.69 -14.71 -7.92
C ASP A 61 32.08 -16.11 -7.75
N GLY A 62 30.78 -16.18 -7.39
CA GLY A 62 30.06 -17.44 -7.18
C GLY A 62 30.18 -18.03 -5.78
N PHE A 63 31.03 -17.48 -4.89
CA PHE A 63 31.06 -17.88 -3.49
C PHE A 63 29.70 -17.64 -2.84
N ALA A 64 29.20 -18.61 -2.07
CA ALA A 64 27.88 -18.52 -1.46
C ALA A 64 27.85 -19.04 -0.03
N VAL A 65 26.96 -18.46 0.77
CA VAL A 65 26.65 -18.83 2.17
C VAL A 65 25.17 -19.13 2.29
N GLY A 66 24.80 -20.06 3.15
CA GLY A 66 23.43 -20.53 3.36
C GLY A 66 23.19 -21.91 2.76
N ALA A 67 22.01 -22.48 3.02
CA ALA A 67 21.69 -23.83 2.56
C ALA A 67 21.70 -23.90 1.01
N PRO A 68 22.34 -24.91 0.40
CA PRO A 68 22.31 -25.08 -1.06
C PRO A 68 20.88 -25.22 -1.62
N ALA A 69 19.96 -25.79 -0.83
CA ALA A 69 18.55 -25.97 -1.14
C ALA A 69 17.66 -24.79 -0.69
N ALA A 70 18.24 -23.63 -0.37
CA ALA A 70 17.45 -22.44 -0.02
C ALA A 70 16.52 -22.05 -1.19
N ARG A 71 15.27 -21.72 -0.85
CA ARG A 71 14.25 -21.31 -1.81
C ARG A 71 14.59 -20.01 -2.54
N PHE A 72 15.36 -19.13 -1.90
CA PHE A 72 15.73 -17.82 -2.43
C PHE A 72 17.24 -17.64 -2.44
N THR A 73 17.75 -16.99 -3.48
CA THR A 73 19.16 -16.56 -3.55
C THR A 73 19.27 -15.06 -3.81
N LEU A 74 20.03 -14.36 -2.96
CA LEU A 74 20.44 -12.98 -3.17
C LEU A 74 21.84 -12.96 -3.78
N VAL A 75 22.00 -12.28 -4.91
CA VAL A 75 23.29 -12.19 -5.61
C VAL A 75 23.78 -10.76 -5.54
N LEU A 76 24.99 -10.56 -5.01
CA LEU A 76 25.69 -9.28 -5.02
C LEU A 76 26.62 -9.23 -6.23
N ASN A 77 26.35 -8.33 -7.16
CA ASN A 77 27.00 -8.30 -8.46
C ASN A 77 28.40 -7.65 -8.43
N ASP A 78 28.76 -6.99 -7.33
CA ASP A 78 30.08 -6.40 -7.16
C ASP A 78 30.46 -6.19 -5.67
N ARG A 79 31.75 -5.93 -5.42
CA ARG A 79 32.27 -5.72 -4.05
C ARG A 79 31.72 -4.52 -3.31
N ARG A 80 31.46 -3.44 -4.05
CA ARG A 80 30.92 -2.22 -3.43
C ARG A 80 29.50 -2.51 -2.95
N ALA A 81 28.77 -3.43 -3.58
CA ALA A 81 27.42 -3.83 -3.16
C ALA A 81 27.46 -4.55 -1.81
N LEU A 82 28.44 -5.44 -1.59
CA LEU A 82 28.67 -6.07 -0.29
C LEU A 82 28.93 -5.01 0.80
N TYR A 83 29.86 -4.09 0.56
CA TYR A 83 30.19 -3.07 1.55
C TYR A 83 29.02 -2.09 1.82
N GLU A 84 28.24 -1.74 0.80
CA GLU A 84 27.06 -0.89 0.93
C GLU A 84 25.96 -1.58 1.76
N LEU A 85 25.68 -2.86 1.49
CA LEU A 85 24.73 -3.65 2.27
C LEU A 85 25.16 -3.82 3.73
N LEU A 86 26.46 -3.99 4.00
CA LEU A 86 26.99 -4.09 5.36
C LEU A 86 26.89 -2.78 6.15
N ARG A 87 27.06 -1.63 5.49
CA ARG A 87 27.00 -0.31 6.14
C ARG A 87 25.57 0.14 6.39
N HIS A 88 24.67 -0.12 5.45
CA HIS A 88 23.28 0.33 5.50
C HIS A 88 22.35 -0.81 5.06
N PRO A 89 22.11 -1.83 5.89
CA PRO A 89 21.36 -3.01 5.47
C PRO A 89 19.92 -2.69 5.05
N ASN A 90 19.27 -1.72 5.69
CA ASN A 90 17.88 -1.35 5.40
C ASN A 90 17.73 -0.61 4.07
N ILE A 91 18.40 0.55 3.91
CA ILE A 91 18.37 1.33 2.66
C ILE A 91 19.14 0.63 1.53
N GLY A 92 20.28 0.02 1.86
CA GLY A 92 21.21 -0.58 0.91
C GLY A 92 20.59 -1.72 0.13
N PHE A 93 19.75 -2.57 0.74
CA PHE A 93 19.04 -3.61 0.00
C PHE A 93 18.22 -3.02 -1.15
N GLY A 94 17.40 -1.99 -0.86
CA GLY A 94 16.55 -1.37 -1.87
C GLY A 94 17.31 -0.59 -2.93
N GLU A 95 18.36 0.16 -2.54
CA GLU A 95 19.21 0.89 -3.48
C GLU A 95 19.98 -0.05 -4.41
N LEU A 96 20.56 -1.13 -3.86
CA LEU A 96 21.31 -2.11 -4.65
C LEU A 96 20.39 -2.88 -5.58
N TYR A 97 19.20 -3.27 -5.12
CA TYR A 97 18.21 -3.91 -5.97
C TYR A 97 17.80 -2.98 -7.11
N SER A 98 17.47 -1.72 -6.81
CA SER A 98 17.03 -0.74 -7.81
C SER A 98 18.10 -0.52 -8.88
N ARG A 99 19.37 -0.40 -8.48
CA ARG A 99 20.51 -0.21 -9.40
C ARG A 99 20.96 -1.47 -10.15
N GLY A 100 20.30 -2.61 -9.97
CA GLY A 100 20.73 -3.88 -10.57
C GLY A 100 22.05 -4.44 -10.01
N ARG A 101 22.49 -3.97 -8.84
CA ARG A 101 23.72 -4.42 -8.16
C ARG A 101 23.45 -5.53 -7.13
N LEU A 102 22.18 -5.73 -6.80
CA LEU A 102 21.66 -6.89 -6.08
C LEU A 102 20.55 -7.53 -6.92
N GLU A 103 20.64 -8.83 -7.12
CA GLU A 103 19.63 -9.65 -7.80
C GLU A 103 18.96 -10.61 -6.84
N VAL A 104 17.69 -10.90 -7.11
CA VAL A 104 16.88 -11.85 -6.35
C VAL A 104 16.48 -12.99 -7.28
N HIS A 105 16.85 -14.20 -6.90
CA HIS A 105 16.40 -15.43 -7.55
C HIS A 105 15.36 -16.10 -6.65
N GLY A 106 14.17 -16.34 -7.21
CA GLY A 106 12.97 -16.75 -6.48
C GLY A 106 11.90 -15.65 -6.48
N ASP A 107 10.73 -15.92 -5.92
CA ASP A 107 9.67 -14.92 -5.81
C ASP A 107 10.06 -13.80 -4.82
N LEU A 108 10.13 -12.56 -5.31
CA LEU A 108 10.55 -11.42 -4.52
C LEU A 108 9.60 -11.14 -3.35
N THR A 109 8.29 -11.27 -3.55
CA THR A 109 7.30 -11.00 -2.51
C THR A 109 7.42 -12.03 -1.39
N GLU A 110 7.54 -13.32 -1.72
CA GLU A 110 7.70 -14.39 -0.74
C GLU A 110 9.00 -14.24 0.06
N LEU A 111 10.12 -13.91 -0.61
CA LEU A 111 11.37 -13.57 0.06
C LEU A 111 11.17 -12.45 1.08
N LEU A 112 10.53 -11.35 0.67
CA LEU A 112 10.32 -10.19 1.54
C LEU A 112 9.39 -10.53 2.72
N VAL A 113 8.39 -11.40 2.52
CA VAL A 113 7.54 -11.91 3.61
C VAL A 113 8.39 -12.66 4.64
N GLU A 114 9.28 -13.54 4.18
CA GLU A 114 10.18 -14.29 5.07
C GLU A 114 11.14 -13.35 5.81
N LEU A 115 11.74 -12.41 5.11
CA LEU A 115 12.64 -11.42 5.72
C LEU A 115 11.92 -10.55 6.76
N TYR A 116 10.73 -10.04 6.48
CA TYR A 116 9.97 -9.24 7.44
C TYR A 116 9.57 -10.03 8.69
N ARG A 117 9.11 -11.28 8.53
CA ARG A 117 8.79 -12.15 9.67
C ARG A 117 10.04 -12.48 10.48
N HIS A 118 11.15 -12.78 9.81
CA HIS A 118 12.41 -13.11 10.45
C HIS A 118 12.99 -11.94 11.24
N ILE A 119 13.11 -10.77 10.60
CA ILE A 119 13.54 -9.51 11.24
C ILE A 119 12.61 -9.16 12.41
N GLY A 120 11.29 -9.31 12.24
CA GLY A 120 10.31 -9.07 13.29
C GLY A 120 10.54 -9.91 14.56
N ARG A 121 10.87 -11.20 14.42
CA ARG A 121 11.21 -12.08 15.54
C ARG A 121 12.56 -11.70 16.16
N MET A 122 13.54 -11.39 15.32
CA MET A 122 14.92 -11.17 15.75
C MET A 122 15.16 -9.80 16.39
N ARG A 123 14.43 -8.74 16.00
CA ARG A 123 14.63 -7.38 16.52
C ARG A 123 14.51 -7.27 18.05
N GLY A 124 13.70 -8.13 18.68
CA GLY A 124 13.59 -8.18 20.14
C GLY A 124 14.80 -8.81 20.84
N ALA A 125 15.64 -9.55 20.10
CA ALA A 125 16.79 -10.30 20.61
C ALA A 125 18.15 -9.73 20.15
N TRP A 126 18.15 -8.67 19.33
CA TRP A 126 19.38 -8.10 18.80
C TRP A 126 20.13 -7.23 19.82
N PRO A 127 21.46 -7.41 19.96
CA PRO A 127 22.32 -6.44 20.62
C PRO A 127 22.10 -5.01 20.10
N GLY A 128 22.18 -4.02 20.99
CA GLY A 128 21.85 -2.62 20.66
C GLY A 128 22.62 -2.04 19.47
N TRP A 129 23.88 -2.46 19.24
CA TRP A 129 24.68 -2.01 18.09
C TRP A 129 24.14 -2.51 16.74
N LEU A 130 23.57 -3.72 16.68
CA LEU A 130 22.88 -4.22 15.49
C LEU A 130 21.60 -3.43 15.29
N THR A 131 20.81 -3.23 16.35
CA THR A 131 19.60 -2.40 16.26
C THR A 131 19.92 -0.99 15.75
N ALA A 132 21.06 -0.40 16.13
CA ALA A 132 21.53 0.88 15.63
C ALA A 132 21.95 0.86 14.16
N LEU A 133 22.64 -0.19 13.69
CA LEU A 133 23.03 -0.35 12.28
C LEU A 133 21.83 -0.49 11.34
N TRP A 134 20.74 -1.06 11.84
CA TRP A 134 19.47 -1.21 11.13
C TRP A 134 18.52 -0.02 11.28
N ARG A 135 18.92 0.99 12.06
CA ARG A 135 18.15 2.21 12.28
C ARG A 135 18.75 3.31 11.43
N ASP A 136 18.02 3.73 10.40
CA ASP A 136 18.46 4.82 9.54
C ASP A 136 18.48 6.14 10.35
N PRO A 137 19.41 7.06 10.05
CA PRO A 137 19.47 8.35 10.72
C PRO A 137 18.16 9.12 10.50
N PRO A 138 17.64 9.84 11.52
CA PRO A 138 16.44 10.64 11.37
C PRO A 138 16.66 11.68 10.26
N ARG A 139 15.74 11.74 9.31
CA ARG A 139 15.67 12.85 8.36
C ARG A 139 14.85 13.95 9.01
N ASN A 140 15.39 15.17 8.99
CA ASN A 140 14.72 16.34 9.56
C ASN A 140 13.34 16.52 8.91
N GLY A 141 12.33 16.69 9.77
CA GLY A 141 10.92 16.59 9.46
C GLY A 141 10.42 17.60 8.44
N ALA A 142 9.34 17.18 7.78
CA ALA A 142 8.56 17.92 6.81
C ALA A 142 7.98 19.22 7.41
N GLY A 143 8.46 20.36 6.92
CA GLY A 143 7.73 21.62 7.01
C GLY A 143 6.53 21.63 6.05
N LEU A 144 5.64 22.62 6.22
CA LEU A 144 4.48 22.88 5.35
C LEU A 144 4.83 22.94 3.85
N GLY A 145 5.97 23.56 3.50
CA GLY A 145 6.48 23.61 2.13
C GLY A 145 6.95 22.24 1.62
N ASP A 146 7.51 21.41 2.50
CA ASP A 146 8.01 20.08 2.16
C ASP A 146 6.87 19.09 1.93
N ALA A 147 5.76 19.17 2.67
CA ALA A 147 4.61 18.29 2.47
C ALA A 147 4.01 18.44 1.06
N ARG A 148 3.82 19.69 0.60
CA ARG A 148 3.40 19.95 -0.79
C ARG A 148 4.43 19.40 -1.78
N HIS A 149 5.71 19.74 -1.60
CA HIS A 149 6.79 19.32 -2.52
C HIS A 149 6.98 17.78 -2.58
N ASN A 150 6.76 17.08 -1.46
CA ASN A 150 6.90 15.64 -1.33
C ASN A 150 5.73 14.87 -1.95
N ILE A 151 4.50 15.39 -1.83
CA ILE A 151 3.32 14.83 -2.49
C ILE A 151 3.42 15.04 -4.00
N HIS A 152 3.84 16.24 -4.45
CA HIS A 152 4.04 16.53 -5.88
C HIS A 152 4.93 15.49 -6.57
N ARG A 153 6.08 15.13 -6.00
CA ARG A 153 7.04 14.23 -6.67
C ARG A 153 6.55 12.80 -6.91
N HIS A 154 5.66 12.26 -6.05
CA HIS A 154 5.12 10.91 -6.23
C HIS A 154 4.00 10.89 -7.27
N TYR A 155 3.10 11.89 -7.24
CA TYR A 155 1.95 11.93 -8.14
C TYR A 155 2.24 12.58 -9.51
N ASP A 156 3.32 13.36 -9.64
CA ASP A 156 3.81 13.91 -10.93
C ASP A 156 4.46 12.86 -11.84
N LEU A 157 4.41 11.57 -11.49
CA LEU A 157 4.69 10.49 -12.45
C LEU A 157 3.70 10.52 -13.63
N GLY A 158 2.58 11.22 -13.47
CA GLY A 158 1.60 11.51 -14.51
C GLY A 158 0.57 10.39 -14.66
N ASN A 159 -0.63 10.77 -15.13
CA ASN A 159 -1.77 9.86 -15.25
C ASN A 159 -1.49 8.65 -16.16
N ALA A 160 -0.64 8.82 -17.18
CA ALA A 160 -0.26 7.75 -18.10
C ALA A 160 0.42 6.57 -17.39
N PHE A 161 1.28 6.84 -16.40
CA PHE A 161 1.95 5.82 -15.62
C PHE A 161 0.96 4.99 -14.79
N TYR A 162 0.11 5.66 -14.03
CA TYR A 162 -0.86 4.99 -13.14
C TYR A 162 -1.91 4.20 -13.92
N ARG A 163 -2.37 4.71 -15.06
CA ARG A 163 -3.33 4.02 -15.94
C ARG A 163 -2.83 2.67 -16.47
N ARG A 164 -1.51 2.41 -16.47
CA ARG A 164 -0.94 1.14 -16.93
C ARG A 164 -1.26 -0.03 -15.99
N TRP A 165 -1.53 0.23 -14.71
CA TRP A 165 -1.63 -0.85 -13.70
C TRP A 165 -2.71 -0.66 -12.62
N LEU A 166 -3.28 0.54 -12.48
CA LEU A 166 -4.49 0.74 -11.68
C LEU A 166 -5.73 0.11 -12.35
N ASP A 167 -6.86 0.16 -11.65
CA ASP A 167 -8.15 -0.20 -12.24
C ASP A 167 -8.62 0.87 -13.23
N THR A 168 -9.40 0.45 -14.21
CA THR A 168 -9.99 1.35 -15.21
C THR A 168 -11.34 1.91 -14.79
N ALA A 169 -11.97 1.37 -13.73
CA ALA A 169 -13.31 1.74 -13.31
C ALA A 169 -13.34 3.13 -12.64
N ALA A 170 -12.39 3.39 -11.75
CA ALA A 170 -12.36 4.59 -10.91
C ALA A 170 -10.95 5.14 -10.63
N MET A 171 -9.89 4.58 -11.24
CA MET A 171 -8.50 5.03 -11.08
C MET A 171 -8.10 5.13 -9.59
N GLN A 172 -8.34 4.06 -8.84
CA GLN A 172 -8.16 4.04 -7.39
C GLN A 172 -6.77 3.54 -7.03
N TYR A 173 -5.92 4.45 -6.55
CA TYR A 173 -4.64 4.11 -5.92
C TYR A 173 -4.77 3.95 -4.40
N THR A 174 -5.77 3.16 -4.01
CA THR A 174 -6.08 2.82 -2.61
C THR A 174 -6.52 1.36 -2.57
N CYS A 175 -6.62 0.77 -1.38
CA CYS A 175 -7.09 -0.61 -1.23
C CYS A 175 -8.47 -0.83 -1.86
N ALA A 176 -8.62 -1.97 -2.54
CA ALA A 176 -9.90 -2.51 -2.98
C ALA A 176 -10.56 -3.36 -1.89
N TYR A 177 -11.83 -3.76 -2.07
CA TYR A 177 -12.56 -4.62 -1.15
C TYR A 177 -13.00 -5.89 -1.89
N PHE A 178 -12.42 -7.01 -1.48
CA PHE A 178 -12.64 -8.32 -2.07
C PHE A 178 -13.64 -9.10 -1.22
N GLU A 179 -14.93 -8.91 -1.48
CA GLU A 179 -16.01 -9.69 -0.82
C GLU A 179 -15.87 -11.19 -1.10
N THR A 180 -15.42 -11.53 -2.31
CA THR A 180 -14.98 -12.86 -2.68
C THR A 180 -13.61 -12.80 -3.37
N ARG A 181 -12.91 -13.94 -3.49
CA ARG A 181 -11.55 -13.99 -4.05
C ARG A 181 -11.54 -13.93 -5.57
N GLU A 182 -12.69 -14.11 -6.20
CA GLU A 182 -12.88 -14.23 -7.63
C GLU A 182 -13.05 -12.85 -8.31
N LEU A 183 -13.26 -11.80 -7.52
CA LEU A 183 -13.46 -10.45 -8.06
C LEU A 183 -12.23 -9.97 -8.82
N SER A 184 -12.49 -9.34 -9.96
CA SER A 184 -11.48 -8.54 -10.65
C SER A 184 -11.07 -7.33 -9.79
N LEU A 185 -9.96 -6.67 -10.16
CA LEU A 185 -9.54 -5.45 -9.46
C LEU A 185 -10.58 -4.35 -9.62
N GLU A 186 -11.17 -4.20 -10.81
CA GLU A 186 -12.22 -3.22 -11.11
C GLU A 186 -13.43 -3.44 -10.20
N GLN A 187 -13.94 -4.68 -10.16
CA GLN A 187 -15.10 -5.03 -9.32
C GLN A 187 -14.79 -4.82 -7.84
N ALA A 188 -13.58 -5.20 -7.38
CA ALA A 188 -13.18 -5.02 -6.00
C ALA A 188 -13.00 -3.53 -5.62
N GLN A 189 -12.56 -2.68 -6.57
CA GLN A 189 -12.49 -1.24 -6.33
C GLN A 189 -13.88 -0.63 -6.23
N LEU A 190 -14.80 -0.97 -7.13
CA LEU A 190 -16.20 -0.55 -7.05
C LEU A 190 -16.85 -1.04 -5.74
N ALA A 191 -16.60 -2.29 -5.36
CA ALA A 191 -17.07 -2.84 -4.09
C ALA A 191 -16.51 -2.08 -2.88
N LYS A 192 -15.28 -1.55 -2.95
CA LYS A 192 -14.74 -0.68 -1.89
C LYS A 192 -15.46 0.65 -1.83
N LEU A 193 -15.75 1.28 -2.98
CA LEU A 193 -16.50 2.54 -3.02
C LEU A 193 -17.89 2.33 -2.42
N GLU A 194 -18.57 1.26 -2.80
CA GLU A 194 -19.85 0.86 -2.24
C GLU A 194 -19.79 0.63 -0.73
N HIS A 195 -18.79 -0.13 -0.25
CA HIS A 195 -18.63 -0.43 1.17
C HIS A 195 -18.42 0.84 2.02
N VAL A 196 -17.69 1.82 1.49
CA VAL A 196 -17.55 3.14 2.11
C VAL A 196 -18.89 3.86 2.18
N CYS A 197 -19.65 3.91 1.09
CA CYS A 197 -20.96 4.58 1.04
C CYS A 197 -21.96 3.95 2.01
N ARG A 198 -21.99 2.62 2.10
CA ARG A 198 -22.84 1.88 3.04
C ARG A 198 -22.51 2.20 4.48
N LYS A 199 -21.21 2.24 4.83
CA LYS A 199 -20.77 2.59 6.20
C LYS A 199 -21.17 4.01 6.60
N LEU A 200 -21.17 4.93 5.65
CA LEU A 200 -21.65 6.30 5.83
C LEU A 200 -23.18 6.41 5.75
N ARG A 201 -23.87 5.34 5.34
CA ARG A 201 -25.34 5.25 5.22
C ARG A 201 -25.94 6.40 4.41
N LEU A 202 -25.26 6.74 3.31
CA LEU A 202 -25.62 7.88 2.48
C LEU A 202 -27.08 7.79 2.00
N GLN A 203 -27.76 8.93 2.04
CA GLN A 203 -29.13 9.12 1.57
C GLN A 203 -29.17 10.17 0.46
N PRO A 204 -30.07 10.05 -0.53
CA PRO A 204 -30.22 11.05 -1.59
C PRO A 204 -30.38 12.47 -1.05
N GLY A 205 -29.70 13.43 -1.69
CA GLY A 205 -29.72 14.84 -1.33
C GLY A 205 -28.75 15.27 -0.24
N GLN A 206 -28.12 14.35 0.49
CA GLN A 206 -27.12 14.69 1.52
C GLN A 206 -25.90 15.40 0.94
N GLN A 207 -25.24 16.18 1.79
CA GLN A 207 -23.96 16.84 1.52
C GLN A 207 -22.82 16.00 2.07
N VAL A 208 -21.82 15.71 1.23
CA VAL A 208 -20.64 14.93 1.60
C VAL A 208 -19.37 15.74 1.38
N ILE A 209 -18.48 15.72 2.36
CA ILE A 209 -17.12 16.25 2.22
C ILE A 209 -16.14 15.10 2.10
N GLU A 210 -15.36 15.09 1.02
CA GLU A 210 -14.24 14.17 0.81
C GLU A 210 -12.91 14.91 0.97
N ALA A 211 -12.08 14.47 1.92
CA ALA A 211 -10.73 15.00 2.13
C ALA A 211 -9.71 14.05 1.48
N GLY A 212 -9.06 14.52 0.40
CA GLY A 212 -8.06 13.75 -0.34
C GLY A 212 -8.68 12.88 -1.42
N CYS A 213 -9.29 13.50 -2.43
CA CYS A 213 -10.14 12.78 -3.39
C CYS A 213 -9.41 12.01 -4.51
N GLY A 214 -8.08 12.11 -4.58
CA GLY A 214 -7.29 11.50 -5.66
C GLY A 214 -7.83 11.91 -7.04
N TRP A 215 -8.03 10.94 -7.94
CA TRP A 215 -8.64 11.14 -9.26
C TRP A 215 -10.17 11.25 -9.25
N GLY A 216 -10.78 11.44 -8.08
CA GLY A 216 -12.21 11.76 -7.92
C GLY A 216 -13.18 10.58 -8.03
N GLY A 217 -12.68 9.34 -8.07
CA GLY A 217 -13.52 8.15 -8.28
C GLY A 217 -14.59 7.93 -7.20
N LEU A 218 -14.28 8.20 -5.92
CA LEU A 218 -15.24 8.05 -4.83
C LEU A 218 -16.34 9.12 -4.90
N ALA A 219 -15.98 10.39 -5.07
CA ALA A 219 -16.95 11.47 -5.28
C ALA A 219 -17.96 11.18 -6.41
N ARG A 220 -17.47 10.75 -7.58
CA ARG A 220 -18.37 10.39 -8.71
C ARG A 220 -19.26 9.20 -8.37
N TYR A 221 -18.70 8.18 -7.72
CA TYR A 221 -19.48 7.01 -7.31
C TYR A 221 -20.61 7.39 -6.34
N MET A 222 -20.31 8.18 -5.31
CA MET A 222 -21.30 8.66 -4.34
C MET A 222 -22.41 9.47 -5.04
N ALA A 223 -22.05 10.46 -5.85
CA ALA A 223 -23.02 11.31 -6.55
C ALA A 223 -23.93 10.52 -7.51
N LYS A 224 -23.36 9.56 -8.24
CA LYS A 224 -24.08 8.74 -9.22
C LYS A 224 -25.01 7.71 -8.59
N HIS A 225 -24.53 6.97 -7.58
CA HIS A 225 -25.25 5.83 -7.03
C HIS A 225 -26.12 6.16 -5.81
N TYR A 226 -25.76 7.19 -5.05
CA TYR A 226 -26.50 7.60 -3.84
C TYR A 226 -27.22 8.93 -4.00
N GLY A 227 -27.02 9.66 -5.10
CA GLY A 227 -27.70 10.94 -5.36
C GLY A 227 -27.33 12.03 -4.35
N VAL A 228 -26.13 11.97 -3.79
CA VAL A 228 -25.58 12.99 -2.88
C VAL A 228 -24.85 14.10 -3.64
N HIS A 229 -24.62 15.22 -2.97
CA HIS A 229 -23.74 16.28 -3.43
C HIS A 229 -22.39 16.15 -2.72
N VAL A 230 -21.30 16.19 -3.47
CA VAL A 230 -19.95 15.97 -2.93
C VAL A 230 -19.08 17.19 -3.19
N ARG A 231 -18.45 17.70 -2.14
CA ARG A 231 -17.33 18.64 -2.24
C ARG A 231 -16.04 17.90 -1.85
N ALA A 232 -15.07 17.88 -2.74
CA ALA A 232 -13.94 16.97 -2.67
C ALA A 232 -12.61 17.73 -2.80
N TRP A 233 -11.80 17.73 -1.73
CA TRP A 233 -10.53 18.46 -1.66
C TRP A 233 -9.35 17.59 -2.07
N ASN A 234 -8.41 18.18 -2.79
CA ASN A 234 -7.12 17.59 -3.06
C ASN A 234 -6.08 18.67 -3.41
N ILE A 235 -4.82 18.47 -3.04
CA ILE A 235 -3.74 19.41 -3.33
C ILE A 235 -3.10 19.18 -4.71
N SER A 236 -3.33 18.03 -5.33
CA SER A 236 -2.74 17.71 -6.63
C SER A 236 -3.55 18.31 -7.77
N ARG A 237 -2.98 19.35 -8.41
CA ARG A 237 -3.55 20.00 -9.59
C ARG A 237 -3.88 19.03 -10.73
N GLU A 238 -2.99 18.09 -11.02
CA GLU A 238 -3.20 17.11 -12.11
C GLU A 238 -4.37 16.15 -11.81
N GLN A 239 -4.48 15.71 -10.55
CA GLN A 239 -5.58 14.84 -10.13
C GLN A 239 -6.91 15.59 -10.10
N VAL A 240 -6.95 16.84 -9.63
CA VAL A 240 -8.16 17.67 -9.65
C VAL A 240 -8.60 17.96 -11.07
N ALA A 241 -7.67 18.31 -11.97
CA ALA A 241 -7.98 18.52 -13.38
C ALA A 241 -8.59 17.26 -14.03
N TRP A 242 -7.99 16.09 -13.77
CA TRP A 242 -8.53 14.81 -14.23
C TRP A 242 -9.92 14.53 -13.67
N ALA A 243 -10.11 14.74 -12.36
CA ALA A 243 -11.36 14.48 -11.66
C ALA A 243 -12.51 15.32 -12.23
N ARG A 244 -12.27 16.62 -12.47
CA ARG A 244 -13.21 17.53 -13.13
C ARG A 244 -13.57 17.06 -14.54
N GLU A 245 -12.58 16.66 -15.34
CA GLU A 245 -12.82 16.12 -16.69
C GLU A 245 -13.69 14.85 -16.66
N GLN A 246 -13.45 13.92 -15.71
CA GLN A 246 -14.27 12.71 -15.61
C GLN A 246 -15.68 13.02 -15.12
N ALA A 247 -15.87 13.95 -14.19
CA ALA A 247 -17.21 14.35 -13.74
C ALA A 247 -18.01 15.02 -14.87
N ALA A 248 -17.38 15.88 -15.69
CA ALA A 248 -18.00 16.46 -16.88
C ALA A 248 -18.43 15.40 -17.89
N ARG A 249 -17.56 14.43 -18.18
CA ARG A 249 -17.88 13.31 -19.08
C ARG A 249 -19.07 12.47 -18.62
N GLU A 250 -19.27 12.36 -17.31
CA GLU A 250 -20.37 11.60 -16.71
C GLU A 250 -21.61 12.47 -16.41
N GLY A 251 -21.56 13.78 -16.70
CA GLY A 251 -22.65 14.71 -16.44
C GLY A 251 -22.94 14.94 -14.95
N LEU A 252 -21.90 14.92 -14.11
CA LEU A 252 -21.99 15.04 -12.64
C LEU A 252 -21.52 16.42 -12.11
N GLU A 253 -21.32 17.40 -12.98
CA GLU A 253 -20.79 18.73 -12.61
C GLU A 253 -21.72 19.52 -11.68
N ASP A 254 -23.02 19.20 -11.69
CA ASP A 254 -24.03 19.78 -10.79
C ASP A 254 -24.02 19.16 -9.39
N ARG A 255 -23.36 18.00 -9.22
CA ARG A 255 -23.33 17.23 -7.97
C ARG A 255 -21.96 17.08 -7.34
N VAL A 256 -20.89 17.26 -8.12
CA VAL A 256 -19.52 17.08 -7.62
C VAL A 256 -18.69 18.33 -7.87
N GLU A 257 -18.25 18.95 -6.78
CA GLU A 257 -17.29 20.05 -6.78
C GLU A 257 -15.92 19.52 -6.35
N TYR A 258 -14.89 19.71 -7.19
CA TYR A 258 -13.50 19.43 -6.82
C TYR A 258 -12.76 20.72 -6.49
N VAL A 259 -12.19 20.78 -5.28
CA VAL A 259 -11.46 21.94 -4.76
C VAL A 259 -9.97 21.63 -4.72
N GLU A 260 -9.18 22.45 -5.43
CA GLU A 260 -7.70 22.39 -5.39
C GLU A 260 -7.20 23.21 -4.20
N ASP A 261 -7.26 22.63 -3.01
CA ASP A 261 -6.78 23.28 -1.79
C ASP A 261 -6.41 22.25 -0.70
N ASP A 262 -5.75 22.74 0.34
CA ASP A 262 -5.38 21.98 1.52
C ASP A 262 -6.59 21.59 2.38
N TYR A 263 -6.56 20.41 2.98
CA TYR A 263 -7.66 19.91 3.81
C TYR A 263 -7.93 20.79 5.04
N ARG A 264 -6.93 21.55 5.51
CA ARG A 264 -7.09 22.47 6.65
C ARG A 264 -8.04 23.62 6.32
N ASN A 265 -8.20 23.92 5.04
CA ASN A 265 -9.09 24.96 4.53
C ASN A 265 -10.49 24.41 4.20
N ILE A 266 -10.79 23.14 4.52
CA ILE A 266 -12.14 22.59 4.36
C ILE A 266 -13.14 23.43 5.15
N GLU A 267 -14.23 23.77 4.46
CA GLU A 267 -15.29 24.65 4.95
C GLU A 267 -16.67 24.18 4.49
N GLY A 268 -17.71 24.78 5.07
CA GLY A 268 -19.11 24.44 4.80
C GLY A 268 -19.72 23.52 5.87
N ARG A 269 -20.74 22.76 5.47
CA ARG A 269 -21.42 21.78 6.31
C ARG A 269 -21.67 20.50 5.52
N CYS A 270 -21.55 19.35 6.16
CA CYS A 270 -21.86 18.06 5.56
C CYS A 270 -22.63 17.14 6.51
N ASP A 271 -23.41 16.23 5.93
CA ASP A 271 -24.04 15.11 6.62
C ASP A 271 -23.07 13.93 6.78
N ALA A 272 -22.09 13.82 5.87
CA ALA A 272 -21.04 12.81 5.94
C ALA A 272 -19.66 13.39 5.62
N PHE A 273 -18.64 12.90 6.32
CA PHE A 273 -17.23 13.21 6.07
C PHE A 273 -16.47 11.93 5.73
N VAL A 274 -15.62 11.98 4.70
CA VAL A 274 -14.82 10.82 4.30
C VAL A 274 -13.40 11.20 3.91
N SER A 275 -12.44 10.36 4.29
CA SER A 275 -11.04 10.49 3.88
C SER A 275 -10.46 9.11 3.60
N VAL A 276 -9.91 8.91 2.41
CA VAL A 276 -9.32 7.62 1.99
C VAL A 276 -7.89 7.82 1.51
N GLY A 277 -6.92 7.24 2.23
CA GLY A 277 -5.50 7.26 1.83
C GLY A 277 -4.83 8.64 1.95
N MET A 278 -5.41 9.57 2.70
CA MET A 278 -4.82 10.87 2.99
C MET A 278 -3.98 10.85 4.28
N LEU A 279 -4.44 10.15 5.32
CA LEU A 279 -3.95 10.34 6.69
C LEU A 279 -2.45 10.01 6.83
N GLU A 280 -1.95 9.09 6.00
CA GLU A 280 -0.55 8.74 5.87
C GLU A 280 0.35 9.92 5.50
N HIS A 281 -0.21 10.99 4.93
CA HIS A 281 0.48 12.22 4.54
C HIS A 281 0.23 13.39 5.50
N VAL A 282 -0.71 13.25 6.45
CA VAL A 282 -1.03 14.28 7.45
C VAL A 282 -0.01 14.23 8.59
N GLY A 283 0.25 13.03 9.11
CA GLY A 283 1.14 12.79 10.24
C GLY A 283 0.56 13.23 11.60
N PRO A 284 1.00 12.61 12.72
CA PRO A 284 0.33 12.76 14.02
C PRO A 284 0.31 14.18 14.58
N ALA A 285 1.30 15.01 14.22
CA ALA A 285 1.38 16.40 14.67
C ALA A 285 0.24 17.28 14.11
N ASN A 286 -0.43 16.85 13.04
CA ASN A 286 -1.49 17.60 12.37
C ASN A 286 -2.88 16.96 12.56
N TYR A 287 -3.02 15.97 13.44
CA TYR A 287 -4.32 15.32 13.71
C TYR A 287 -5.31 16.27 14.36
N GLY A 288 -4.89 17.13 15.30
CA GLY A 288 -5.74 18.18 15.84
C GLY A 288 -6.32 19.11 14.75
N ALA A 289 -5.52 19.54 13.79
CA ALA A 289 -6.01 20.39 12.68
C ALA A 289 -7.01 19.65 11.77
N LEU A 290 -6.85 18.34 11.57
CA LEU A 290 -7.83 17.54 10.85
C LEU A 290 -9.11 17.36 11.67
N ALA A 291 -9.00 17.11 12.98
CA ALA A 291 -10.14 17.01 13.89
C ALA A 291 -10.95 18.31 13.89
N GLU A 292 -10.31 19.47 14.01
CA GLU A 292 -10.94 20.79 13.95
C GLU A 292 -11.68 21.04 12.62
N ALA A 293 -11.10 20.61 11.50
CA ALA A 293 -11.75 20.73 10.19
C ALA A 293 -13.02 19.85 10.10
N ILE A 294 -12.96 18.63 10.65
CA ILE A 294 -14.11 17.73 10.70
C ILE A 294 -15.18 18.28 11.66
N GLU A 295 -14.81 18.70 12.86
CA GLU A 295 -15.74 19.23 13.87
C GLU A 295 -16.48 20.46 13.35
N ARG A 296 -15.75 21.35 12.67
CA ARG A 296 -16.33 22.56 12.07
C ARG A 296 -17.37 22.25 10.99
N THR A 297 -17.27 21.12 10.29
CA THR A 297 -18.07 20.85 9.07
C THR A 297 -19.10 19.75 9.23
N LEU A 298 -18.83 18.72 10.03
CA LEU A 298 -19.73 17.58 10.21
C LEU A 298 -20.95 17.97 11.05
N ALA A 299 -22.15 17.69 10.54
CA ALA A 299 -23.39 17.94 11.27
C ALA A 299 -23.46 17.13 12.58
N PRO A 300 -24.19 17.59 13.63
CA PRO A 300 -24.29 16.88 14.92
C PRO A 300 -24.78 15.43 14.83
N GLY A 301 -25.55 15.10 13.80
CA GLY A 301 -26.03 13.73 13.53
C GLY A 301 -25.31 13.02 12.39
N GLY A 302 -24.21 13.59 11.88
CA GLY A 302 -23.49 13.09 10.73
C GLY A 302 -22.58 11.90 11.04
N LEU A 303 -22.14 11.23 9.98
CA LEU A 303 -21.19 10.11 10.06
C LEU A 303 -19.88 10.44 9.36
N GLY A 304 -18.77 10.04 9.98
CA GLY A 304 -17.44 10.17 9.43
C GLY A 304 -16.80 8.82 9.14
N LEU A 305 -15.93 8.76 8.14
CA LEU A 305 -15.10 7.58 7.85
C LEU A 305 -13.66 7.98 7.52
N ILE A 306 -12.69 7.43 8.26
CA ILE A 306 -11.26 7.49 7.95
C ILE A 306 -10.78 6.12 7.47
N HIS A 307 -10.25 6.05 6.25
CA HIS A 307 -9.62 4.86 5.68
C HIS A 307 -8.13 5.12 5.50
N THR A 308 -7.29 4.43 6.27
CA THR A 308 -5.83 4.65 6.30
C THR A 308 -5.06 3.34 6.45
N ILE A 309 -3.90 3.26 5.80
CA ILE A 309 -2.88 2.27 6.14
C ILE A 309 -2.45 2.52 7.59
N GLY A 310 -2.17 1.45 8.31
CA GLY A 310 -1.77 1.52 9.71
C GLY A 310 -0.77 0.44 10.10
N ARG A 311 -0.48 0.37 11.40
CA ARG A 311 0.36 -0.67 12.01
C ARG A 311 -0.15 -1.04 13.40
N ASN A 312 0.29 -2.18 13.92
CA ASN A 312 -0.14 -2.65 15.25
C ASN A 312 0.52 -1.85 16.38
N ARG A 313 1.72 -1.31 16.17
CA ARG A 313 2.48 -0.52 17.15
C ARG A 313 3.26 0.59 16.45
N PRO A 314 3.49 1.75 17.10
CA PRO A 314 4.33 2.80 16.55
C PRO A 314 5.70 2.27 16.13
N ALA A 315 6.16 2.71 14.97
CA ALA A 315 7.49 2.37 14.46
C ALA A 315 7.92 3.44 13.44
N PRO A 316 9.22 3.62 13.22
CA PRO A 316 9.70 4.51 12.16
C PRO A 316 9.24 4.00 10.78
N VAL A 317 9.17 4.91 9.81
CA VAL A 317 8.98 4.54 8.41
C VAL A 317 10.25 3.90 7.86
N ASN A 318 10.10 3.01 6.89
CA ASN A 318 11.24 2.43 6.20
C ASN A 318 11.96 3.53 5.40
N ALA A 319 13.24 3.76 5.65
CA ALA A 319 13.92 4.90 5.06
C ALA A 319 14.15 4.79 3.54
N TRP A 320 14.12 3.58 2.96
CA TRP A 320 14.14 3.43 1.50
C TRP A 320 12.81 3.89 0.89
N ILE A 321 11.68 3.49 1.49
CA ILE A 321 10.34 3.98 1.11
C ILE A 321 10.25 5.49 1.24
N GLU A 322 10.70 6.05 2.37
CA GLU A 322 10.71 7.50 2.59
C GLU A 322 11.60 8.23 1.57
N LYS A 323 12.75 7.64 1.20
CA LYS A 323 13.66 8.25 0.21
C LYS A 323 13.09 8.24 -1.21
N ARG A 324 12.52 7.11 -1.63
CA ARG A 324 12.27 6.80 -3.04
C ARG A 324 10.81 6.90 -3.44
N ILE A 325 9.89 6.66 -2.51
CA ILE A 325 8.47 6.46 -2.82
C ILE A 325 7.60 7.52 -2.15
N PHE A 326 7.62 7.61 -0.82
CA PHE A 326 6.73 8.50 -0.05
C PHE A 326 7.51 9.35 0.97
N PRO A 327 8.17 10.45 0.55
CA PRO A 327 8.86 11.33 1.47
C PRO A 327 7.88 12.00 2.44
N GLY A 328 8.24 12.06 3.72
CA GLY A 328 7.43 12.70 4.77
C GLY A 328 6.16 11.94 5.19
N THR A 329 5.92 10.72 4.68
CA THR A 329 4.78 9.91 5.11
C THR A 329 4.96 9.41 6.54
N HIS A 330 3.86 9.22 7.26
CA HIS A 330 3.81 8.52 8.53
C HIS A 330 2.66 7.53 8.52
N VAL A 331 2.96 6.24 8.66
CA VAL A 331 1.90 5.23 8.87
C VAL A 331 1.57 5.15 10.36
N PRO A 332 0.35 5.51 10.80
CA PRO A 332 0.01 5.50 12.22
C PRO A 332 -0.22 4.09 12.77
N SER A 333 0.08 3.92 14.05
CA SER A 333 -0.50 2.83 14.84
C SER A 333 -1.96 3.10 15.15
N ILE A 334 -2.71 2.06 15.55
CA ILE A 334 -4.10 2.25 15.99
C ILE A 334 -4.21 3.24 17.16
N THR A 335 -3.27 3.22 18.12
CA THR A 335 -3.24 4.17 19.24
C THR A 335 -3.00 5.60 18.79
N GLU A 336 -2.10 5.83 17.84
CA GLU A 336 -1.88 7.16 17.28
C GLU A 336 -3.10 7.64 16.49
N LEU A 337 -3.74 6.75 15.73
CA LEU A 337 -4.96 7.04 14.99
C LEU A 337 -6.12 7.45 15.91
N MET A 338 -6.29 6.80 17.06
CA MET A 338 -7.39 7.12 17.99
C MET A 338 -7.33 8.55 18.54
N ARG A 339 -6.15 9.16 18.62
CA ARG A 339 -6.00 10.56 19.08
C ARG A 339 -6.79 11.55 18.23
N LEU A 340 -6.89 11.31 16.92
CA LEU A 340 -7.71 12.13 16.02
C LEU A 340 -9.17 12.22 16.50
N PHE A 341 -9.72 11.11 17.00
CA PHE A 341 -11.10 11.05 17.46
C PHE A 341 -11.26 11.59 18.88
N GLU A 342 -10.31 11.28 19.77
CA GLU A 342 -10.29 11.80 21.15
C GLU A 342 -10.18 13.34 21.17
N GLU A 343 -9.28 13.91 20.37
CA GLU A 343 -9.07 15.36 20.28
C GLU A 343 -10.27 16.09 19.66
N GLY A 344 -10.95 15.46 18.69
CA GLY A 344 -12.13 16.02 18.02
C GLY A 344 -13.47 15.77 18.71
N GLY A 345 -13.49 15.16 19.90
CA GLY A 345 -14.73 14.84 20.60
C GLY A 345 -15.63 13.86 19.84
N PHE A 346 -15.04 12.95 19.05
CA PHE A 346 -15.76 11.97 18.25
C PHE A 346 -15.85 10.61 18.94
N SER A 347 -17.03 9.99 18.84
CA SER A 347 -17.24 8.59 19.23
C SER A 347 -16.87 7.67 18.07
N VAL A 348 -15.91 6.77 18.29
CA VAL A 348 -15.59 5.69 17.35
C VAL A 348 -16.67 4.61 17.41
N LEU A 349 -17.31 4.33 16.28
CA LEU A 349 -18.43 3.39 16.18
C LEU A 349 -18.02 2.02 15.62
N ASP A 350 -17.03 1.99 14.72
CA ASP A 350 -16.54 0.79 14.08
C ASP A 350 -15.06 0.92 13.73
N VAL A 351 -14.32 -0.17 13.86
CA VAL A 351 -12.97 -0.30 13.31
C VAL A 351 -12.89 -1.63 12.56
N GLU A 352 -12.81 -1.56 11.24
CA GLU A 352 -12.62 -2.73 10.39
C GLU A 352 -11.18 -2.78 9.88
N ASN A 353 -10.53 -3.94 10.03
CA ASN A 353 -9.18 -4.15 9.53
C ASN A 353 -9.19 -4.96 8.22
N LEU A 354 -8.85 -4.28 7.13
CA LEU A 354 -8.88 -4.80 5.77
C LEU A 354 -7.48 -5.22 5.25
N ARG A 355 -6.53 -5.48 6.15
CA ARG A 355 -5.12 -5.81 5.84
C ARG A 355 -4.93 -6.74 4.63
N LEU A 356 -5.69 -7.84 4.58
CA LEU A 356 -5.52 -8.84 3.52
C LEU A 356 -6.14 -8.43 2.18
N HIS A 357 -7.12 -7.53 2.18
CA HIS A 357 -7.63 -6.95 0.93
C HIS A 357 -6.58 -6.06 0.27
N TYR A 358 -5.72 -5.38 1.05
CA TYR A 358 -4.62 -4.60 0.47
C TYR A 358 -3.53 -5.52 -0.09
N ALA A 359 -3.22 -6.63 0.60
CA ALA A 359 -2.31 -7.64 0.05
C ALA A 359 -2.80 -8.18 -1.30
N GLU A 360 -4.11 -8.36 -1.45
CA GLU A 360 -4.74 -8.79 -2.70
C GLU A 360 -4.74 -7.69 -3.76
N THR A 361 -5.08 -6.46 -3.39
CA THR A 361 -4.98 -5.26 -4.26
C THR A 361 -3.57 -5.15 -4.86
N LEU A 362 -2.55 -5.25 -4.01
CA LEU A 362 -1.14 -5.19 -4.43
C LEU A 362 -0.73 -6.39 -5.28
N ARG A 363 -1.36 -7.56 -5.13
CA ARG A 363 -1.14 -8.71 -6.03
C ARG A 363 -1.62 -8.36 -7.45
N HIS A 364 -2.80 -7.76 -7.58
CA HIS A 364 -3.32 -7.31 -8.88
C HIS A 364 -2.46 -6.21 -9.50
N TRP A 365 -2.10 -5.18 -8.72
CA TRP A 365 -1.20 -4.11 -9.19
C TRP A 365 0.16 -4.64 -9.60
N GLN A 366 0.76 -5.52 -8.80
CA GLN A 366 2.05 -6.14 -9.12
C GLN A 366 1.99 -6.92 -10.44
N ALA A 367 0.95 -7.73 -10.66
CA ALA A 367 0.79 -8.48 -11.90
C ALA A 367 0.66 -7.57 -13.13
N ARG A 368 -0.18 -6.53 -13.06
CA ARG A 368 -0.37 -5.56 -14.15
C ARG A 368 0.89 -4.73 -14.39
N TYR A 369 1.54 -4.26 -13.33
CA TYR A 369 2.77 -3.51 -13.42
C TYR A 369 3.90 -4.33 -14.07
N LEU A 370 4.06 -5.60 -13.69
CA LEU A 370 5.05 -6.48 -14.30
C LEU A 370 4.77 -6.70 -15.79
N ALA A 371 3.51 -6.84 -16.20
CA ALA A 371 3.13 -6.92 -17.60
C ALA A 371 3.42 -5.63 -18.39
N ALA A 372 3.35 -4.46 -17.73
CA ALA A 372 3.65 -3.15 -18.32
C ALA A 372 5.11 -2.69 -18.11
N ARG A 373 5.96 -3.47 -17.42
CA ARG A 373 7.27 -3.02 -16.92
C ARG A 373 8.21 -2.56 -18.04
N ASP A 374 8.19 -3.23 -19.20
CA ASP A 374 9.06 -2.83 -20.32
C ASP A 374 8.69 -1.46 -20.89
N ALA A 375 7.39 -1.13 -20.93
CA ALA A 375 6.94 0.19 -21.33
C ALA A 375 7.33 1.25 -20.28
N VAL A 376 7.18 0.93 -18.99
CA VAL A 376 7.64 1.82 -17.90
C VAL A 376 9.15 2.04 -17.99
N ARG A 377 9.95 1.00 -18.25
CA ARG A 377 11.40 1.15 -18.43
C ARG A 377 11.74 2.07 -19.61
N ALA A 378 10.96 2.03 -20.69
CA ALA A 378 11.17 2.87 -21.85
C ALA A 378 10.82 4.35 -21.59
N ASP A 379 9.76 4.60 -20.81
CA ASP A 379 9.32 5.96 -20.45
C ASP A 379 10.22 6.61 -19.39
N TYR A 380 10.81 5.81 -18.50
CA TYR A 380 11.68 6.26 -17.40
C TYR A 380 13.09 5.66 -17.57
N ASP A 381 13.46 4.69 -16.73
CA ASP A 381 14.69 3.91 -16.86
C ASP A 381 14.56 2.55 -16.12
N ASP A 382 15.61 1.71 -16.20
CA ASP A 382 15.58 0.40 -15.52
C ASP A 382 15.66 0.53 -13.99
N GLU A 383 16.34 1.55 -13.47
CA GLU A 383 16.45 1.77 -12.02
C GLU A 383 15.07 2.07 -11.41
N PHE A 384 14.32 2.97 -12.03
CA PHE A 384 12.94 3.28 -11.68
C PHE A 384 12.05 2.06 -11.82
N ALA A 385 12.15 1.35 -12.96
CA ALA A 385 11.32 0.18 -13.20
C ALA A 385 11.54 -0.92 -12.13
N ARG A 386 12.78 -1.13 -11.70
CA ARG A 386 13.15 -2.05 -10.60
C ARG A 386 12.73 -1.52 -9.24
N ALA A 387 12.94 -0.24 -8.95
CA ALA A 387 12.50 0.37 -7.70
C ALA A 387 10.99 0.19 -7.50
N TRP A 388 10.18 0.43 -8.53
CA TRP A 388 8.74 0.25 -8.42
C TRP A 388 8.31 -1.22 -8.29
N THR A 389 9.01 -2.15 -8.96
CA THR A 389 8.83 -3.60 -8.74
C THR A 389 9.06 -3.96 -7.27
N LEU A 390 10.15 -3.46 -6.68
CA LEU A 390 10.47 -3.69 -5.27
C LEU A 390 9.44 -3.06 -4.35
N TYR A 391 8.99 -1.85 -4.65
CA TYR A 391 7.98 -1.15 -3.87
C TYR A 391 6.67 -1.96 -3.79
N LEU A 392 6.11 -2.37 -4.93
CA LEU A 392 4.86 -3.14 -4.94
C LEU A 392 5.01 -4.50 -4.23
N ALA A 393 6.11 -5.21 -4.48
CA ALA A 393 6.40 -6.49 -3.83
C ALA A 393 6.58 -6.32 -2.31
N GLY A 394 7.33 -5.30 -1.89
CA GLY A 394 7.60 -4.98 -0.49
C GLY A 394 6.37 -4.52 0.26
N ALA A 395 5.52 -3.69 -0.34
CA ALA A 395 4.24 -3.30 0.24
C ALA A 395 3.34 -4.54 0.44
N ARG A 396 3.20 -5.38 -0.60
CA ARG A 396 2.40 -6.62 -0.51
C ARG A 396 2.91 -7.54 0.60
N ALA A 397 4.22 -7.75 0.65
CA ALA A 397 4.85 -8.55 1.67
C ALA A 397 4.62 -8.00 3.09
N ALA A 398 4.62 -6.67 3.26
CA ALA A 398 4.44 -6.03 4.55
C ALA A 398 3.02 -6.25 5.12
N PHE A 399 1.99 -6.23 4.26
CA PHE A 399 0.61 -6.60 4.64
C PHE A 399 0.48 -8.10 4.94
N ILE A 400 1.07 -8.98 4.12
CA ILE A 400 1.06 -10.44 4.37
C ILE A 400 1.76 -10.80 5.67
N ALA A 401 2.89 -10.15 5.96
CA ALA A 401 3.68 -10.35 7.18
C ALA A 401 3.03 -9.73 8.43
N GLY A 402 2.01 -8.88 8.28
CA GLY A 402 1.32 -8.23 9.40
C GLY A 402 2.05 -7.01 9.98
N THR A 403 3.09 -6.53 9.30
CA THR A 403 3.81 -5.32 9.69
C THR A 403 3.02 -4.05 9.36
N LEU A 404 2.24 -4.09 8.27
CA LEU A 404 1.22 -3.11 7.92
C LEU A 404 -0.18 -3.68 8.11
N GLN A 405 -1.11 -2.79 8.37
CA GLN A 405 -2.54 -2.99 8.56
C GLN A 405 -3.30 -2.01 7.67
N LEU A 406 -4.61 -2.17 7.55
CA LEU A 406 -5.46 -1.20 6.88
C LEU A 406 -6.73 -1.01 7.68
N PHE A 407 -7.04 0.21 8.10
CA PHE A 407 -8.19 0.48 8.94
C PHE A 407 -9.21 1.33 8.21
N GLN A 408 -10.48 0.93 8.30
CA GLN A 408 -11.61 1.84 8.15
C GLN A 408 -12.20 2.10 9.53
N VAL A 409 -12.20 3.35 9.94
CA VAL A 409 -12.77 3.79 11.21
C VAL A 409 -14.01 4.63 10.94
N VAL A 410 -15.17 4.16 11.40
CA VAL A 410 -16.43 4.93 11.36
C VAL A 410 -16.58 5.65 12.68
N PHE A 411 -16.96 6.92 12.62
CA PHE A 411 -17.12 7.75 13.80
C PHE A 411 -18.32 8.72 13.65
N ALA A 412 -18.73 9.32 14.76
CA ALA A 412 -19.75 10.36 14.81
C ALA A 412 -19.39 11.39 15.90
N PRO A 413 -20.00 12.59 15.90
CA PRO A 413 -19.92 13.50 17.06
C PRO A 413 -20.27 12.77 18.36
N GLY A 414 -19.53 13.04 19.44
CA GLY A 414 -19.62 12.28 20.69
C GLY A 414 -21.01 12.26 21.33
N GLU A 415 -21.79 13.32 21.12
CA GLU A 415 -23.16 13.48 21.66
C GLU A 415 -24.25 12.89 20.73
N SER A 416 -23.87 12.35 19.57
CA SER A 416 -24.83 11.82 18.60
C SER A 416 -25.48 10.53 19.10
N ASN A 417 -26.79 10.61 19.38
CA ASN A 417 -27.62 9.43 19.63
C ASN A 417 -28.22 8.85 18.33
N ARG A 418 -27.87 9.38 17.16
CA ARG A 418 -28.34 8.90 15.84
C ARG A 418 -27.40 7.84 15.26
N VAL A 419 -26.96 6.91 16.12
CA VAL A 419 -26.07 5.81 15.76
C VAL A 419 -26.86 4.51 15.61
N PRO A 420 -26.69 3.75 14.51
CA PRO A 420 -27.45 2.52 14.32
C PRO A 420 -27.08 1.44 15.33
N ALA A 421 -28.09 0.74 15.84
CA ALA A 421 -27.91 -0.29 16.87
C ALA A 421 -27.11 -1.51 16.40
N THR A 422 -27.10 -1.78 15.08
CA THR A 422 -26.36 -2.90 14.48
C THR A 422 -25.71 -2.50 13.16
N ARG A 423 -24.84 -3.36 12.64
CA ARG A 423 -24.19 -3.22 11.31
C ARG A 423 -24.82 -4.13 10.25
N ARG A 424 -25.97 -4.76 10.54
CA ARG A 424 -26.57 -5.79 9.66
C ARG A 424 -26.95 -5.22 8.30
N ASP A 425 -27.39 -3.97 8.28
CA ASP A 425 -27.76 -3.22 7.08
C ASP A 425 -26.61 -3.12 6.07
N LEU A 426 -25.36 -3.03 6.54
CA LEU A 426 -24.18 -2.90 5.68
C LEU A 426 -23.94 -4.14 4.79
N TYR A 427 -24.40 -5.30 5.25
CA TYR A 427 -24.13 -6.61 4.63
C TYR A 427 -25.40 -7.27 4.08
N ALA A 428 -26.49 -6.51 3.90
CA ALA A 428 -27.76 -7.04 3.40
C ALA A 428 -27.73 -7.42 1.91
N SER A 429 -26.73 -6.95 1.16
CA SER A 429 -26.52 -7.23 -0.26
C SER A 429 -25.02 -7.29 -0.58
N ALA A 430 -24.65 -7.89 -1.71
CA ALA A 430 -23.27 -7.88 -2.19
C ALA A 430 -22.79 -6.43 -2.45
N ALA A 431 -21.53 -6.13 -2.14
CA ALA A 431 -20.93 -4.81 -2.36
C ALA A 431 -20.59 -4.56 -3.84
N VAL A 432 -20.48 -5.62 -4.64
CA VAL A 432 -20.27 -5.49 -6.08
C VAL A 432 -21.57 -5.00 -6.72
N PRO A 433 -21.56 -3.88 -7.49
CA PRO A 433 -22.73 -3.47 -8.25
C PRO A 433 -23.11 -4.57 -9.25
N LEU A 434 -24.40 -4.90 -9.38
CA LEU A 434 -24.88 -6.01 -10.22
C LEU A 434 -24.53 -5.84 -11.72
N ASP A 435 -24.20 -4.62 -12.14
CA ASP A 435 -23.90 -4.25 -13.53
C ASP A 435 -22.38 -4.04 -13.81
N ALA A 436 -21.50 -4.49 -12.90
CA ALA A 436 -20.05 -4.20 -12.91
C ALA A 436 -19.15 -5.24 -13.60
#